data_AF-A0A3B3QNX3-F1
#
_entry.id   AF-A0A3B3QNX3-F1
#
_cell.length_a   1.000
_cell.length_b   1.000
_cell.length_c   1.000
_cell.angle_alpha   90.00
_cell.angle_beta   90.00
_cell.angle_gamma   90.00
#
_symmetry.space_group_name_H-M   'P 1'
#
loop_
_entity.id
_entity.type
_entity.pdbx_description
1 polymer ?
#
loop_
_entity_poly.entity_id
_entity_poly.type
_entity_poly.pdbx_seq_one_letter_code
_entity_poly.pdbx_strand_id
1 'polypeptide(L)'
;MEKVRQSNEACQRGDFALAVQLYAAALLADPQNCILYSNRSAALLKLGQYKAALEDAVKARQLNPKWPKCLSSVVPHLVCAQPDAHPATHTATKHGTMADKHRLSGCFITDRLGC
;
A
#
# COMPACT_ATOMS: atom_id res chain seq x y z
N MET A 1 2.40 24.98 -6.92
CA MET A 1 1.48 25.19 -5.78
C MET A 1 0.02 25.40 -6.18
N GLU A 2 -0.29 25.97 -7.36
CA GLU A 2 -1.68 26.20 -7.79
C GLU A 2 -2.54 24.93 -7.86
N LYS A 3 -2.04 23.86 -8.50
CA LYS A 3 -2.73 22.56 -8.59
C LYS A 3 -3.06 21.95 -7.22
N VAL A 4 -2.21 22.20 -6.21
CA VAL A 4 -2.41 21.71 -4.84
C VAL A 4 -3.54 22.46 -4.13
N ARG A 5 -3.69 23.77 -4.40
CA ARG A 5 -4.84 24.54 -3.91
C ARG A 5 -6.13 24.04 -4.55
N GLN A 6 -6.13 23.84 -5.87
CA GLN A 6 -7.28 23.31 -6.60
C GLN A 6 -7.67 21.90 -6.15
N SER A 7 -6.70 21.01 -5.87
CA SER A 7 -6.99 19.67 -5.35
C SER A 7 -7.59 19.72 -3.95
N ASN A 8 -7.10 20.62 -3.08
CA ASN A 8 -7.68 20.83 -1.75
C ASN A 8 -9.11 21.37 -1.82
N GLU A 9 -9.38 22.27 -2.75
CA GLU A 9 -10.74 22.77 -2.99
C GLU A 9 -11.65 21.66 -3.52
N ALA A 10 -11.19 20.84 -4.46
CA ALA A 10 -11.94 19.70 -4.96
C ALA A 10 -12.26 18.70 -3.83
N CYS A 11 -11.31 18.39 -2.95
CA CYS A 11 -11.57 17.59 -1.75
C CYS A 11 -12.63 18.21 -0.83
N GLN A 12 -12.63 19.54 -0.65
CA GLN A 12 -13.62 20.24 0.17
C GLN A 12 -15.02 20.23 -0.47
N ARG A 13 -15.09 20.23 -1.79
CA ARG A 13 -16.34 20.10 -2.55
C ARG A 13 -16.89 18.67 -2.58
N GLY A 14 -16.09 17.69 -2.15
CA GLY A 14 -16.43 16.26 -2.23
C GLY A 14 -16.04 15.60 -3.56
N ASP A 15 -15.42 16.35 -4.48
CA ASP A 15 -14.97 15.88 -5.78
C ASP A 15 -13.62 15.15 -5.66
N PHE A 16 -13.61 14.03 -4.94
CA PHE A 16 -12.38 13.27 -4.67
C PHE A 16 -11.75 12.70 -5.94
N ALA A 17 -12.55 12.34 -6.95
CA ALA A 17 -12.03 11.83 -8.22
C ALA A 17 -11.19 12.88 -8.96
N LEU A 18 -11.69 14.12 -9.03
CA LEU A 18 -10.95 15.24 -9.61
C LEU A 18 -9.72 15.58 -8.76
N ALA A 19 -9.86 15.57 -7.43
CA ALA A 19 -8.75 15.84 -6.53
C ALA A 19 -7.59 14.85 -6.75
N VAL A 20 -7.86 13.56 -6.93
CA VAL A 20 -6.84 12.53 -7.23
C VAL A 20 -6.09 12.84 -8.53
N GLN A 21 -6.79 13.25 -9.58
CA GLN A 21 -6.16 13.63 -10.85
C GLN A 21 -5.27 14.88 -10.69
N LEU A 22 -5.75 15.88 -9.96
CA LEU A 22 -4.98 17.09 -9.67
C LEU A 22 -3.74 16.79 -8.81
N TYR A 23 -3.86 15.90 -7.81
CA TYR A 23 -2.71 15.42 -7.05
C TYR A 23 -1.71 14.66 -7.91
N ALA A 24 -2.18 13.82 -8.84
CA ALA A 24 -1.29 13.14 -9.79
C ALA A 24 -0.53 14.15 -10.67
N ALA A 25 -1.22 15.18 -11.17
CA ALA A 25 -0.59 16.25 -11.94
C ALA A 25 0.37 17.12 -11.11
N ALA A 26 0.13 17.27 -9.80
CA ALA A 26 1.04 17.94 -8.88
C ALA A 26 2.27 17.07 -8.56
N LEU A 27 2.09 15.76 -8.41
CA LEU A 27 3.17 14.78 -8.21
C LEU A 27 4.08 14.66 -9.43
N LEU A 28 3.58 14.88 -10.65
CA LEU A 28 4.43 14.98 -11.83
C LEU A 28 5.39 16.17 -11.77
N ALA A 29 4.99 17.26 -11.12
CA ALA A 29 5.85 18.43 -10.94
C ALA A 29 6.80 18.28 -9.74
N ASP A 30 6.34 17.62 -8.67
CA ASP A 30 7.14 17.36 -7.46
C ASP A 30 6.90 15.93 -6.94
N PRO A 31 7.62 14.93 -7.50
CA PRO A 31 7.43 13.52 -7.15
C PRO A 31 8.04 13.13 -5.81
N GLN A 32 8.80 14.03 -5.17
CA GLN A 32 9.43 13.76 -3.86
C GLN A 32 8.56 14.23 -2.69
N ASN A 33 7.41 14.84 -2.97
CA ASN A 33 6.56 15.40 -1.94
C ASN A 33 5.67 14.35 -1.26
N CYS A 34 6.09 13.86 -0.10
CA CYS A 34 5.32 12.91 0.71
C CYS A 34 3.93 13.43 1.13
N ILE A 35 3.74 14.75 1.24
CA ILE A 35 2.44 15.35 1.61
C ILE A 35 1.42 15.14 0.50
N LEU A 36 1.84 15.27 -0.77
CA LEU A 36 0.95 15.07 -1.92
C LEU A 36 0.46 13.63 -2.02
N TYR A 37 1.35 12.66 -1.80
CA TYR A 37 0.96 11.24 -1.73
C TYR A 37 -0.04 10.98 -0.60
N SER A 38 0.15 11.59 0.57
CA SER A 38 -0.79 11.41 1.67
C SER A 38 -2.15 12.07 1.45
N ASN A 39 -2.19 13.22 0.80
CA ASN A 39 -3.46 13.86 0.50
C ASN A 39 -4.21 13.10 -0.60
N ARG A 40 -3.48 12.55 -1.58
CA ARG A 40 -4.04 11.65 -2.59
C ARG A 40 -4.58 10.36 -1.97
N SER A 41 -3.84 9.75 -1.04
CA SER A 41 -4.32 8.54 -0.35
C SER A 41 -5.58 8.80 0.48
N ALA A 42 -5.70 9.96 1.13
CA ALA A 42 -6.92 10.37 1.81
C ALA A 42 -8.12 10.53 0.86
N ALA A 43 -7.91 11.13 -0.32
CA ALA A 43 -8.96 11.23 -1.35
C ALA A 43 -9.37 9.85 -1.90
N LEU A 44 -8.40 8.95 -2.12
CA LEU A 44 -8.66 7.57 -2.55
C LEU A 44 -9.44 6.77 -1.50
N LEU A 45 -9.17 6.96 -0.21
CA LEU A 45 -9.95 6.36 0.87
C LEU A 45 -11.42 6.79 0.80
N LYS A 46 -11.68 8.07 0.52
CA LYS A 46 -13.05 8.59 0.36
C LYS A 46 -13.77 8.03 -0.87
N LEU A 47 -13.02 7.64 -1.90
CA LEU A 47 -13.54 6.93 -3.08
C LEU A 47 -13.69 5.41 -2.86
N GLY A 48 -13.29 4.87 -1.70
CA GLY A 48 -13.25 3.43 -1.45
C GLY A 48 -12.12 2.68 -2.16
N GLN A 49 -11.14 3.40 -2.72
CA GLN A 49 -9.99 2.80 -3.40
C GLN A 49 -8.84 2.52 -2.42
N TYR A 50 -9.07 1.57 -1.51
CA TYR A 50 -8.14 1.25 -0.41
C TYR A 50 -6.78 0.71 -0.89
N LYS A 51 -6.78 -0.07 -1.99
CA LYS A 51 -5.54 -0.63 -2.57
C LYS A 51 -4.61 0.46 -3.07
N ALA A 52 -5.13 1.39 -3.87
CA ALA A 52 -4.36 2.53 -4.40
C ALA A 52 -3.92 3.48 -3.27
N ALA A 53 -4.77 3.71 -2.27
CA ALA A 53 -4.42 4.51 -1.11
C ALA A 53 -3.22 3.92 -0.33
N LEU A 54 -3.11 2.60 -0.25
CA LEU A 54 -1.99 1.93 0.41
C LEU A 54 -0.68 2.15 -0.34
N GLU A 55 -0.68 1.95 -1.65
CA GLU A 55 0.52 2.15 -2.48
C GLU A 55 1.07 3.57 -2.31
N ASP A 56 0.18 4.56 -2.26
CA ASP A 56 0.54 5.96 -2.01
C ASP A 56 1.08 6.19 -0.60
N ALA A 57 0.46 5.59 0.42
CA ALA A 57 0.94 5.69 1.80
C ALA A 57 2.31 5.01 1.98
N VAL A 58 2.57 3.91 1.27
CA VAL A 58 3.86 3.22 1.26
C VAL A 58 4.92 4.09 0.60
N LYS A 59 4.64 4.67 -0.57
CA LYS A 59 5.55 5.62 -1.24
C LYS A 59 5.82 6.85 -0.39
N ALA A 60 4.79 7.43 0.24
CA ALA A 60 4.96 8.56 1.15
C ALA A 60 5.91 8.22 2.31
N ARG A 61 5.79 7.02 2.90
CA ARG A 61 6.69 6.53 3.96
C ARG A 61 8.11 6.27 3.46
N GLN A 62 8.27 5.76 2.24
CA GLN A 62 9.59 5.56 1.63
C GLN A 62 10.30 6.90 1.41
N LEU A 63 9.58 7.93 0.97
CA LEU A 63 10.12 9.28 0.78
C LEU A 63 10.41 9.98 2.12
N ASN A 64 9.49 9.86 3.08
CA ASN A 64 9.66 10.46 4.40
C ASN A 64 9.27 9.48 5.52
N PRO A 65 10.24 8.77 6.11
CA PRO A 65 9.97 7.82 7.19
C PRO A 65 9.48 8.49 8.48
N LYS A 66 9.62 9.82 8.62
CA LYS A 66 9.07 10.60 9.75
C LYS A 66 7.57 10.89 9.61
N TRP A 67 6.90 10.40 8.57
CA TRP A 67 5.47 10.66 8.31
C TRP A 67 4.58 9.40 8.50
N PRO A 68 4.54 8.77 9.70
CA PRO A 68 3.79 7.53 9.93
C PRO A 68 2.27 7.72 9.86
N LYS A 69 1.77 8.96 9.99
CA LYS A 69 0.34 9.30 10.00
C LYS A 69 -0.40 8.82 8.76
N CYS A 70 0.24 8.91 7.58
CA CYS A 70 -0.39 8.50 6.32
C CYS A 70 -0.74 7.01 6.31
N LEU A 71 0.20 6.16 6.74
CA LEU A 71 0.00 4.71 6.74
C LEU A 71 -1.03 4.27 7.79
N SER A 72 -1.01 4.88 8.98
CA SER A 72 -1.98 4.56 10.04
C SER A 72 -3.43 4.82 9.66
N SER A 73 -3.68 5.75 8.73
CA SER A 73 -5.04 6.04 8.25
C SER A 73 -5.54 5.01 7.23
N VAL A 74 -4.66 4.26 6.55
CA VAL A 74 -5.04 3.29 5.50
C VAL A 74 -5.08 1.86 6.04
N VAL A 75 -4.20 1.51 6.98
CA VAL A 75 -4.06 0.15 7.54
C VAL A 75 -5.38 -0.42 8.11
N PRO A 76 -6.20 0.31 8.88
CA PRO A 76 -7.45 -0.24 9.44
C PRO A 76 -8.45 -0.66 8.36
N HIS A 77 -8.52 0.08 7.26
CA HIS A 77 -9.45 -0.21 6.16
C HIS A 77 -8.99 -1.39 5.30
N LEU A 78 -7.67 -1.63 5.20
CA LEU A 78 -7.14 -2.72 4.40
C LEU A 78 -7.19 -4.07 5.11
N VAL A 79 -6.97 -4.11 6.44
CA VAL A 79 -7.07 -5.34 7.24
C VAL A 79 -8.45 -5.99 7.09
N CYS A 80 -9.51 -5.19 6.92
CA CYS A 80 -10.85 -5.71 6.65
C CYS A 80 -11.10 -6.07 5.18
N ALA A 81 -10.30 -5.59 4.23
CA ALA A 81 -10.52 -5.73 2.79
C ALA A 81 -9.61 -6.78 2.10
N GLN A 82 -8.57 -7.27 2.77
CA GLN A 82 -7.66 -8.29 2.26
C GLN A 82 -7.27 -9.26 3.39
N PRO A 83 -7.85 -10.47 3.46
CA PRO A 83 -7.36 -11.51 4.38
C PRO A 83 -5.98 -12.07 3.96
N ASP A 84 -5.57 -11.90 2.70
CA ASP A 84 -4.35 -12.50 2.13
C ASP A 84 -3.19 -11.52 1.89
N ALA A 85 -3.39 -10.21 2.09
CA ALA A 85 -2.32 -9.23 1.93
C ALA A 85 -1.53 -9.14 3.23
N HIS A 86 -0.51 -10.00 3.37
CA HIS A 86 0.50 -9.91 4.42
C HIS A 86 0.88 -8.44 4.66
N PRO A 87 0.59 -7.89 5.85
CA PRO A 87 0.86 -6.49 6.10
C PRO A 87 2.38 -6.32 6.09
N ALA A 88 2.89 -5.56 5.13
CA ALA A 88 4.24 -4.99 5.18
C ALA A 88 4.34 -3.89 6.25
N THR A 89 3.75 -4.15 7.42
CA THR A 89 4.14 -3.56 8.69
C THR A 89 5.50 -4.12 9.01
N HIS A 90 6.46 -3.24 9.27
CA HIS A 90 7.76 -3.58 9.82
C HIS A 90 7.62 -4.49 11.04
N THR A 91 7.65 -5.80 10.86
CA THR A 91 8.24 -6.72 11.82
C THR A 91 9.66 -6.98 11.33
N ALA A 92 10.49 -5.95 11.49
CA ALA A 92 11.92 -6.15 11.69
C ALA A 92 12.13 -6.78 13.08
N THR A 93 11.55 -7.95 13.31
CA THR A 93 12.03 -8.84 14.36
C THR A 93 13.08 -9.69 13.68
N LYS A 94 14.34 -9.38 13.95
CA LYS A 94 15.45 -10.31 13.77
C LYS A 94 15.10 -11.59 14.55
N HIS A 95 14.47 -12.55 13.90
CA HIS A 95 14.68 -13.95 14.25
C HIS A 95 15.71 -14.45 13.24
N GLY A 96 16.97 -14.40 13.66
CA GLY A 96 17.91 -15.37 13.15
C GLY A 96 17.34 -16.74 13.49
N THR A 97 17.21 -17.59 12.49
CA THR A 97 17.70 -18.98 12.49
C THR A 97 17.39 -19.56 11.12
N MET A 98 18.43 -20.08 10.49
CA MET A 98 18.35 -21.01 9.38
C MET A 98 17.54 -22.24 9.80
N ALA A 99 16.54 -22.62 9.00
CA ALA A 99 15.89 -23.94 8.86
C ALA A 99 14.58 -23.65 8.09
N ASP A 100 14.21 -24.29 6.99
CA ASP A 100 14.23 -25.72 6.72
C ASP A 100 14.45 -25.98 5.22
N LYS A 101 15.59 -26.60 4.91
CA LYS A 101 15.65 -27.61 3.84
C LYS A 101 15.02 -28.89 4.43
N HIS A 102 14.26 -29.63 3.62
CA HIS A 102 13.65 -30.94 3.89
C HIS A 102 12.28 -31.02 4.57
N ARG A 103 11.23 -31.03 3.74
CA ARG A 103 10.17 -32.06 3.66
C ARG A 103 9.22 -31.56 2.57
N LEU A 104 9.04 -32.24 1.45
CA LEU A 104 8.21 -33.43 1.37
C LEU A 104 8.87 -34.49 0.47
N SER A 105 9.62 -35.38 1.10
CA SER A 105 9.61 -36.78 0.71
C SER A 105 8.27 -37.37 1.14
N GLY A 106 7.47 -37.83 0.17
CA GLY A 106 6.20 -38.50 0.43
C GLY A 106 5.52 -38.99 -0.84
N CYS A 107 5.58 -40.31 -1.04
CA CYS A 107 4.73 -41.13 -1.93
C CYS A 107 4.94 -41.03 -3.45
N PHE A 108 6.03 -41.62 -3.96
CA PHE A 108 5.91 -42.45 -5.16
C PHE A 108 5.63 -43.87 -4.71
N ILE A 109 4.38 -44.27 -4.94
CA ILE A 109 3.79 -45.54 -4.59
C ILE A 109 4.47 -46.59 -5.50
N THR A 110 5.07 -47.59 -4.87
CA THR A 110 5.51 -48.82 -5.53
C THR A 110 4.28 -49.58 -6.02
N ASP A 111 4.00 -49.55 -7.33
CA ASP A 111 3.25 -50.62 -8.01
C ASP A 111 3.43 -50.54 -9.53
N ARG A 112 4.30 -51.41 -10.09
CA ARG A 112 4.12 -52.11 -11.37
C ARG A 112 5.38 -52.92 -11.70
N LEU A 113 5.48 -54.09 -11.08
CA LEU A 113 6.03 -55.27 -11.73
C LEU A 113 4.91 -55.86 -12.58
N GLY A 114 5.05 -55.78 -13.90
CA GLY A 114 4.10 -56.29 -14.87
C GLY A 114 4.65 -56.12 -16.28
N CYS A 115 5.18 -57.24 -16.80
CA CYS A 115 5.87 -57.48 -18.09
C CYS A 115 7.39 -57.57 -17.99
#